data_AF-A0A1V9G1W3-F1
#
_entry.id   AF-A0A1V9G1W3-F1
#
_cell.length_a   1.000
_cell.length_b   1.000
_cell.length_c   1.000
_cell.angle_alpha   90.00
_cell.angle_beta   90.00
_cell.angle_gamma   90.00
#
_symmetry.space_group_name_H-M   'P 1'
#
loop_
_entity.id
_entity.type
_entity.pdbx_description
1 polymer ?
#
loop_
_entity_poly.entity_id
_entity_poly.type
_entity_poly.pdbx_seq_one_letter_code
_entity_poly.pdbx_strand_id
1 'polypeptide(L)'
;MWVHELIGRKITNIYDVLEYESYGLDRGECFIEIDNNLIIDIPYDYYEPHLLEVTIRELPPQAESLFENLSDLLFYHLKDGKRVIEITKKVTYIKVGFWQRVKNLLVRGELPVSKKEIVEEIQSYKADRVENKCKYIKDRVIADVLFFNDYEKSCIELDNGYIITETSAAMNGTGLVGLNIYDNLAMLKKRRGNDFLRVSSAQL
;
A
#
# COMPACT_ATOMS: atom_id res chain seq x y z
N MET A 1 5.08 -19.94 10.41
CA MET A 1 3.94 -20.17 9.49
C MET A 1 4.53 -20.39 8.13
N TRP A 2 4.11 -21.42 7.41
CA TRP A 2 4.56 -21.73 6.06
C TRP A 2 3.69 -21.02 5.02
N VAL A 3 4.22 -20.78 3.82
CA VAL A 3 3.49 -20.05 2.78
C VAL A 3 2.17 -20.73 2.41
N HIS A 4 2.10 -22.06 2.38
CA HIS A 4 0.86 -22.78 2.09
C HIS A 4 -0.25 -22.54 3.13
N GLU A 5 0.11 -22.18 4.37
CA GLU A 5 -0.85 -21.84 5.43
C GLU A 5 -1.49 -20.45 5.25
N LEU A 6 -0.98 -19.64 4.32
CA LEU A 6 -1.61 -18.37 3.92
C LEU A 6 -2.86 -18.60 3.07
N ILE A 7 -2.95 -19.71 2.33
CA ILE A 7 -4.09 -19.99 1.48
C ILE A 7 -5.35 -20.16 2.35
N GLY A 8 -6.42 -19.46 1.98
CA GLY A 8 -7.66 -19.41 2.73
C GLY A 8 -7.68 -18.39 3.88
N ARG A 9 -6.57 -17.72 4.16
CA ARG A 9 -6.49 -16.64 5.17
C ARG A 9 -6.97 -15.32 4.60
N LYS A 10 -7.48 -14.44 5.47
CA LYS A 10 -8.03 -13.14 5.06
C LYS A 10 -7.01 -12.03 5.25
N ILE A 11 -6.87 -11.18 4.24
CA ILE A 11 -6.16 -9.89 4.36
C ILE A 11 -7.10 -8.86 4.99
N THR A 12 -6.77 -8.42 6.20
CA THR A 12 -7.58 -7.44 6.95
C THR A 12 -7.03 -6.04 6.80
N ASN A 13 -5.71 -5.91 6.62
CA ASN A 13 -5.05 -4.66 6.34
C ASN A 13 -3.79 -4.84 5.48
N ILE A 14 -3.37 -3.78 4.81
CA ILE A 14 -2.03 -3.65 4.23
C ILE A 14 -1.48 -2.32 4.68
N TYR A 15 -0.26 -2.35 5.21
CA TYR A 15 0.49 -1.18 5.58
C TYR A 15 1.68 -0.99 4.66
N ASP A 16 2.12 0.25 4.51
CA ASP A 16 3.34 0.58 3.80
C ASP A 16 4.23 1.51 4.62
N VAL A 17 5.53 1.41 4.35
CA VAL A 17 6.53 2.40 4.74
C VAL A 17 7.23 2.82 3.46
N LEU A 18 7.19 4.10 3.13
CA LEU A 18 7.80 4.65 1.93
C LEU A 18 8.89 5.66 2.29
N GLU A 19 10.05 5.51 1.68
CA GLU A 19 11.18 6.43 1.78
C GLU A 19 11.51 6.97 0.39
N TYR A 20 11.50 8.29 0.24
CA TYR A 20 11.77 8.95 -1.03
C TYR A 20 13.15 9.59 -1.04
N GLU A 21 13.93 9.33 -2.09
CA GLU A 21 15.26 9.93 -2.27
C GLU A 21 15.27 10.79 -3.54
N SER A 22 15.46 12.10 -3.37
CA SER A 22 15.49 13.04 -4.50
C SER A 22 16.61 12.70 -5.48
N TYR A 23 16.26 12.44 -6.74
CA TYR A 23 17.19 11.96 -7.79
C TYR A 23 17.88 10.62 -7.49
N GLY A 24 17.41 9.89 -6.48
CA GLY A 24 17.99 8.64 -6.01
C GLY A 24 17.04 7.46 -6.19
N LEU A 25 17.09 6.56 -5.21
CA LEU A 25 16.29 5.34 -5.18
C LEU A 25 15.19 5.49 -4.13
N ASP A 26 13.94 5.50 -4.59
CA ASP A 26 12.80 5.39 -3.68
C ASP A 26 12.75 3.95 -3.15
N ARG A 27 12.38 3.80 -1.87
CA ARG A 27 12.27 2.52 -1.18
C ARG A 27 10.91 2.38 -0.52
N GLY A 28 10.45 1.14 -0.46
CA GLY A 28 9.18 0.81 0.13
C GLY A 28 9.25 -0.57 0.77
N GLU A 29 8.45 -0.76 1.80
CA GLU A 29 8.18 -2.07 2.37
C GLU A 29 6.68 -2.18 2.65
N CYS A 30 6.08 -3.31 2.29
CA CYS A 30 4.67 -3.58 2.52
C CYS A 30 4.50 -4.66 3.59
N PHE A 31 3.55 -4.43 4.49
CA PHE A 31 3.21 -5.36 5.56
C PHE A 31 1.75 -5.76 5.42
N ILE A 32 1.48 -7.06 5.38
CA ILE A 32 0.12 -7.58 5.24
C ILE A 32 -0.35 -8.03 6.62
N GLU A 33 -1.50 -7.51 7.05
CA GLU A 33 -2.20 -8.03 8.21
C GLU A 33 -3.15 -9.15 7.78
N ILE A 34 -2.96 -10.30 8.40
CA ILE A 34 -3.75 -11.50 8.20
C ILE A 34 -4.61 -11.75 9.44
N ASP A 35 -5.90 -12.02 9.22
CA ASP A 35 -6.88 -12.41 10.24
C ASP A 35 -6.95 -11.46 11.47
N ASN A 36 -6.64 -10.16 11.31
CA ASN A 36 -6.61 -9.10 12.35
C ASN A 36 -5.57 -9.28 13.48
N ASN A 37 -4.55 -10.12 13.30
CA ASN A 37 -3.59 -10.36 14.39
C ASN A 37 -2.15 -10.62 13.95
N LEU A 38 -1.93 -11.01 12.71
CA LEU A 38 -0.63 -11.44 12.24
C LEU A 38 -0.13 -10.51 11.15
N ILE A 39 0.98 -9.84 11.41
CA ILE A 39 1.66 -9.01 10.43
C ILE A 39 2.75 -9.84 9.76
N ILE A 40 2.69 -9.93 8.44
CA ILE A 40 3.67 -10.64 7.63
C ILE A 40 4.25 -9.72 6.56
N ASP A 41 5.45 -10.07 6.12
CA ASP A 41 6.01 -9.57 4.87
C ASP A 41 5.46 -10.41 3.69
N ILE A 42 5.43 -9.85 2.48
CA ILE A 42 5.20 -10.65 1.27
C ILE A 42 6.36 -11.63 1.11
N PRO A 43 6.10 -12.94 0.96
CA PRO A 43 7.17 -13.93 0.81
C PRO A 43 8.05 -13.60 -0.39
N TYR A 44 9.36 -13.70 -0.20
CA TYR A 44 10.31 -13.63 -1.32
C TYR A 44 10.21 -14.88 -2.17
N ASP A 45 10.42 -14.71 -3.47
CA ASP A 45 10.43 -15.77 -4.44
C ASP A 45 11.72 -16.60 -4.30
N TYR A 46 11.57 -17.86 -3.88
CA TYR A 46 12.68 -18.79 -3.70
C TYR A 46 12.37 -20.15 -4.36
N TYR A 47 13.43 -20.88 -4.71
CA TYR A 47 13.39 -22.14 -5.47
C TYR A 47 12.51 -23.25 -4.87
N GLU A 48 12.21 -23.23 -3.56
CA GLU A 48 11.41 -24.25 -2.88
C GLU A 48 10.22 -23.64 -2.11
N PRO A 49 9.14 -23.21 -2.81
CA PRO A 49 8.04 -22.44 -2.21
C PRO A 49 7.30 -23.14 -1.07
N HIS A 50 7.24 -24.48 -1.10
CA HIS A 50 6.57 -25.31 -0.10
C HIS A 50 7.36 -25.43 1.22
N LEU A 51 8.66 -25.13 1.18
CA LEU A 51 9.56 -25.04 2.35
C LEU A 51 9.85 -23.59 2.74
N LEU A 52 9.10 -22.64 2.19
CA LEU A 52 9.29 -21.25 2.54
C LEU A 52 8.47 -20.90 3.79
N GLU A 53 9.17 -20.46 4.82
CA GLU A 53 8.55 -19.83 5.98
C GLU A 53 8.15 -18.39 5.64
N VAL A 54 6.95 -18.00 6.07
CA VAL A 54 6.48 -16.63 5.99
C VAL A 54 7.17 -15.83 7.10
N THR A 55 7.80 -14.73 6.71
CA THR A 55 8.42 -13.81 7.67
C THR A 55 7.34 -13.05 8.43
N ILE A 56 7.19 -13.37 9.71
CA ILE A 56 6.36 -12.60 10.65
C ILE A 56 7.15 -11.36 11.07
N ARG A 57 6.50 -10.21 11.07
CA ARG A 57 7.11 -8.91 11.40
C ARG A 57 6.35 -8.23 12.54
N GLU A 58 7.05 -7.36 13.25
CA GLU A 58 6.37 -6.31 14.02
C GLU A 58 6.06 -5.14 13.07
N LEU A 59 4.92 -4.48 13.27
CA LEU A 59 4.55 -3.33 12.45
C LEU A 59 5.40 -2.11 12.83
N PRO A 60 6.14 -1.49 11.89
CA PRO A 60 6.91 -0.29 12.18
C PRO A 60 6.03 0.87 12.67
N PRO A 61 6.50 1.72 13.61
CA PRO A 61 5.71 2.84 14.11
C PRO A 61 5.27 3.85 13.05
N GLN A 62 6.03 3.96 11.96
CA GLN A 62 5.77 4.86 10.84
C GLN A 62 4.96 4.22 9.71
N ALA A 63 4.54 2.96 9.86
CA ALA A 63 3.76 2.29 8.82
C ALA A 63 2.34 2.87 8.75
N GLU A 64 1.89 3.21 7.55
CA GLU A 64 0.57 3.78 7.30
C GLU A 64 -0.35 2.73 6.69
N SER A 65 -1.64 2.77 7.04
CA SER A 65 -2.60 1.80 6.48
C SER A 65 -3.11 2.27 5.13
N LEU A 66 -2.92 1.43 4.11
CA LEU A 66 -3.47 1.65 2.77
C LEU A 66 -5.01 1.56 2.73
N PHE A 67 -5.64 1.07 3.79
CA PHE A 67 -7.09 0.92 3.92
C PHE A 67 -7.73 1.99 4.82
N GLU A 68 -6.96 2.94 5.35
CA GLU A 68 -7.51 4.03 6.18
C GLU A 68 -8.50 4.89 5.38
N ASN A 69 -8.22 5.12 4.08
CA ASN A 69 -9.11 5.82 3.18
C ASN A 69 -9.23 5.10 1.83
N LEU A 70 -10.39 4.50 1.57
CA LEU A 70 -10.71 3.79 0.33
C LEU A 70 -11.42 4.65 -0.72
N SER A 71 -11.53 5.96 -0.49
CA SER A 71 -12.11 6.88 -1.48
C SER A 71 -11.23 6.93 -2.72
N ASP A 72 -11.84 7.15 -3.88
CA ASP A 72 -11.11 7.40 -5.12
C ASP A 72 -10.15 8.58 -4.96
N LEU A 73 -8.97 8.45 -5.55
CA LEU A 73 -7.90 9.44 -5.50
C LEU A 73 -8.19 10.57 -6.49
N LEU A 74 -7.97 11.81 -6.07
CA LEU A 74 -8.08 12.97 -6.95
C LEU A 74 -6.72 13.26 -7.58
N PHE A 75 -6.63 13.09 -8.89
CA PHE A 75 -5.47 13.47 -9.68
C PHE A 75 -5.69 14.85 -10.29
N TYR A 76 -4.96 15.84 -9.80
CA TYR A 76 -5.09 17.22 -10.25
C TYR A 76 -4.13 17.50 -11.42
N HIS A 77 -4.69 17.94 -12.54
CA HIS A 77 -3.90 18.43 -13.68
C HIS A 77 -3.53 19.90 -13.46
N LEU A 78 -2.23 20.17 -13.51
CA LEU A 78 -1.68 21.52 -13.40
C LEU A 78 -1.60 22.18 -14.77
N LYS A 79 -2.03 23.44 -14.85
CA LYS A 79 -2.00 24.20 -16.11
C LYS A 79 -0.54 24.57 -16.40
N ASP A 80 -0.08 24.27 -17.61
CA ASP A 80 1.25 24.58 -18.14
C ASP A 80 2.45 23.86 -17.51
N GLY A 81 2.56 22.53 -17.71
CA GLY A 81 3.83 21.79 -17.89
C GLY A 81 5.02 22.00 -16.93
N LYS A 82 4.87 22.74 -15.83
CA LYS A 82 5.94 23.13 -14.90
C LYS A 82 5.87 22.26 -13.65
N ARG A 83 7.06 21.84 -13.19
CA ARG A 83 7.26 20.95 -12.03
C ARG A 83 6.86 21.62 -10.71
N VAL A 84 6.52 20.76 -9.74
CA VAL A 84 5.98 20.94 -8.38
C VAL A 84 6.63 22.01 -7.47
N ILE A 85 7.67 22.74 -7.88
CA ILE A 85 8.48 23.56 -6.96
C ILE A 85 7.90 24.96 -6.65
N GLU A 86 6.90 25.44 -7.40
CA GLU A 86 6.29 26.77 -7.16
C GLU A 86 4.87 26.69 -6.56
N ILE A 87 4.72 26.08 -5.38
CA ILE A 87 3.47 26.15 -4.61
C ILE A 87 3.47 27.44 -3.79
N THR A 88 2.58 28.37 -4.14
CA THR A 88 2.41 29.62 -3.39
C THR A 88 1.55 29.34 -2.15
N LYS A 89 2.15 29.39 -0.95
CA LYS A 89 1.46 29.12 0.33
C LYS A 89 0.45 30.22 0.67
N LYS A 90 -0.84 29.90 0.71
CA LYS A 90 -1.85 30.71 1.42
C LYS A 90 -2.27 29.97 2.69
N VAL A 91 -2.04 30.62 3.84
CA VAL A 91 -2.34 30.09 5.17
C VAL A 91 -3.77 30.48 5.54
N THR A 92 -4.66 29.50 5.78
CA THR A 92 -6.01 29.75 6.29
C THR A 92 -6.17 29.11 7.67
N TYR A 93 -6.74 29.86 8.63
CA TYR A 93 -6.83 29.44 10.03
C TYR A 93 -8.19 28.79 10.32
N ILE A 94 -8.21 27.49 10.65
CA ILE A 94 -9.43 26.82 11.12
C ILE A 94 -9.57 27.03 12.64
N LYS A 95 -10.62 27.74 13.06
CA LYS A 95 -10.92 28.02 14.46
C LYS A 95 -11.70 26.83 15.06
N VAL A 96 -11.01 25.93 15.76
CA VAL A 96 -11.66 24.76 16.39
C VAL A 96 -12.63 25.21 17.50
N GLY A 97 -13.88 24.74 17.45
CA GLY A 97 -14.96 25.08 18.39
C GLY A 97 -14.75 24.55 19.81
N PHE A 98 -15.29 25.26 20.80
CA PHE A 98 -15.08 25.06 22.24
C PHE A 98 -15.36 23.63 22.73
N TRP A 99 -16.38 22.95 22.19
CA TRP A 99 -16.74 21.57 22.58
C TRP A 99 -15.71 20.52 22.15
N GLN A 100 -15.07 20.69 20.98
CA GLN A 100 -14.00 19.79 20.52
C GLN A 100 -12.75 19.92 21.41
N ARG A 101 -12.50 21.11 21.97
CA ARG A 101 -11.37 21.40 22.86
C ARG A 101 -11.51 20.71 24.21
N VAL A 102 -12.73 20.68 24.75
CA VAL A 102 -13.02 20.01 26.04
C VAL A 102 -12.88 18.50 25.91
N LYS A 103 -13.31 17.91 24.78
CA LYS A 103 -13.18 16.46 24.53
C LYS A 103 -11.71 16.00 24.45
N ASN A 104 -10.83 16.79 23.81
CA ASN A 104 -9.41 16.44 23.68
C ASN A 104 -8.65 16.51 25.01
N LEU A 105 -8.97 17.46 25.89
CA LEU A 105 -8.35 17.59 27.21
C LEU A 105 -8.71 16.39 28.12
N LEU A 106 -9.98 15.98 28.11
CA LEU A 106 -10.49 14.88 28.94
C LEU A 106 -9.98 13.50 28.50
N VAL A 107 -9.76 13.29 27.19
CA VAL A 107 -9.35 11.98 26.64
C VAL A 107 -7.83 11.82 26.58
N ARG A 108 -7.08 12.91 26.34
CA ARG A 108 -5.65 12.82 26.00
C ARG A 108 -4.71 13.62 26.90
N GLY A 109 -5.22 14.43 27.84
CA GLY A 109 -4.38 15.21 28.76
C GLY A 109 -3.51 16.31 28.11
N GLU A 110 -3.68 16.57 26.81
CA GLU A 110 -2.88 17.51 26.05
C GLU A 110 -3.50 18.93 26.05
N LEU A 111 -2.66 19.95 26.19
CA LEU A 111 -3.09 21.35 26.09
C LEU A 111 -3.50 21.71 24.65
N PRO A 112 -4.51 22.58 24.47
CA PRO A 112 -5.12 22.84 23.17
C PRO A 112 -4.19 23.65 22.27
N VAL A 113 -3.52 23.01 21.31
CA VAL A 113 -2.84 23.71 20.23
C VAL A 113 -3.82 23.87 19.07
N SER A 114 -4.02 25.11 18.61
CA SER A 114 -4.72 25.37 17.36
C SER A 114 -3.97 24.62 16.24
N LYS A 115 -4.62 23.62 15.64
CA LYS A 115 -4.02 22.89 14.51
C LYS A 115 -3.89 23.85 13.34
N LYS A 116 -2.65 24.11 12.96
CA LYS A 116 -2.30 24.84 11.73
C LYS A 116 -2.34 23.84 10.59
N GLU A 117 -3.52 23.62 10.01
CA GLU A 117 -3.63 22.89 8.76
C GLU A 117 -3.22 23.84 7.62
N ILE A 118 -2.09 23.56 7.01
CA ILE A 118 -1.67 24.21 5.77
C ILE A 118 -2.44 23.51 4.67
N VAL A 119 -3.55 24.10 4.24
CA VAL A 119 -4.28 23.63 3.05
C VAL A 119 -3.57 24.23 1.84
N GLU A 120 -2.83 23.40 1.10
CA GLU A 120 -2.21 23.78 -0.15
C GLU A 120 -3.30 23.89 -1.23
N GLU A 121 -3.65 25.12 -1.61
CA GLU A 121 -4.63 25.36 -2.66
C GLU A 121 -3.95 25.15 -4.03
N ILE A 122 -4.00 23.93 -4.54
CA ILE A 122 -3.50 23.58 -5.88
C ILE A 122 -4.43 24.25 -6.91
N GLN A 123 -3.93 25.24 -7.67
CA GLN A 123 -4.64 25.77 -8.84
C GLN A 123 -4.66 24.73 -9.97
N SER A 124 -5.53 23.74 -9.83
CA SER A 124 -5.80 22.73 -10.85
C SER A 124 -6.87 23.24 -11.81
N TYR A 125 -6.71 22.98 -13.11
CA TYR A 125 -7.75 23.31 -14.10
C TYR A 125 -8.65 22.12 -14.41
N LYS A 126 -8.25 20.91 -13.98
CA LYS A 126 -8.99 19.66 -14.11
C LYS A 126 -8.59 18.74 -12.97
N ALA A 127 -9.55 18.05 -12.37
CA ALA A 127 -9.32 16.96 -11.43
C ALA A 127 -9.94 15.70 -12.02
N ASP A 128 -9.14 14.66 -12.23
CA ASP A 128 -9.63 13.34 -12.60
C ASP A 128 -9.72 12.47 -11.34
N ARG A 129 -10.75 11.63 -11.27
CA ARG A 129 -10.85 10.61 -10.22
C ARG A 129 -10.18 9.35 -10.71
N VAL A 130 -9.14 8.94 -9.99
CA VAL A 130 -8.47 7.65 -10.17
C VAL A 130 -9.05 6.72 -9.13
N GLU A 131 -9.59 5.60 -9.59
CA GLU A 131 -10.16 4.60 -8.72
C GLU A 131 -9.14 4.06 -7.72
N ASN A 132 -9.50 4.03 -6.44
CA ASN A 132 -8.68 3.39 -5.42
C ASN A 132 -8.91 1.87 -5.44
N LYS A 133 -7.94 1.13 -5.99
CA LYS A 133 -8.04 -0.34 -6.12
C LYS A 133 -7.94 -1.10 -4.80
N CYS A 134 -7.47 -0.48 -3.71
CA CYS A 134 -7.40 -1.12 -2.39
C CYS A 134 -8.78 -1.56 -1.88
N LYS A 135 -9.87 -0.94 -2.36
CA LYS A 135 -11.24 -1.34 -2.02
C LYS A 135 -11.60 -2.76 -2.49
N TYR A 136 -10.88 -3.28 -3.49
CA TYR A 136 -11.04 -4.64 -3.99
C TYR A 136 -10.13 -5.65 -3.28
N ILE A 137 -9.19 -5.19 -2.45
CA ILE A 137 -8.22 -6.04 -1.75
C ILE A 137 -8.63 -6.25 -0.29
N LYS A 138 -9.20 -5.23 0.35
CA LYS A 138 -9.63 -5.30 1.75
C LYS A 138 -10.62 -6.44 1.98
N ASP A 139 -10.39 -7.18 3.07
CA ASP A 139 -11.20 -8.30 3.54
C ASP A 139 -11.27 -9.49 2.58
N ARG A 140 -10.36 -9.56 1.58
CA ARG A 140 -10.27 -10.68 0.64
C ARG A 140 -9.49 -11.84 1.20
N VAL A 141 -9.83 -13.02 0.70
CA VAL A 141 -9.17 -14.27 1.03
C VAL A 141 -8.03 -14.53 0.04
N ILE A 142 -6.89 -14.97 0.55
CA ILE A 142 -5.77 -15.42 -0.27
C ILE A 142 -6.17 -16.73 -0.94
N ALA A 143 -6.25 -16.73 -2.26
CA ALA A 143 -6.54 -17.90 -3.07
C ALA A 143 -5.27 -18.71 -3.36
N ASP A 144 -4.15 -18.03 -3.62
CA ASP A 144 -2.87 -18.68 -3.94
C ASP A 144 -1.69 -17.74 -3.77
N VAL A 145 -0.48 -18.30 -3.80
CA VAL A 145 0.78 -17.54 -3.89
C VAL A 145 1.55 -18.03 -5.11
N LEU A 146 2.04 -17.10 -5.92
CA LEU A 146 2.66 -17.32 -7.22
C LEU A 146 4.15 -16.98 -7.17
N PHE A 147 4.98 -17.92 -7.61
CA PHE A 147 6.43 -17.86 -7.63
C PHE A 147 6.94 -17.93 -9.07
N PHE A 148 7.63 -16.89 -9.53
CA PHE A 148 8.26 -16.73 -10.84
C PHE A 148 9.75 -17.14 -10.84
N ASN A 149 10.33 -17.48 -9.68
CA ASN A 149 11.72 -17.85 -9.51
C ASN A 149 12.71 -16.75 -9.99
N ASP A 150 12.37 -15.49 -9.71
CA ASP A 150 13.16 -14.32 -10.11
C ASP A 150 13.79 -13.56 -8.94
N TYR A 151 13.75 -14.13 -7.73
CA TYR A 151 14.27 -13.56 -6.49
C TYR A 151 13.62 -12.23 -6.05
N GLU A 152 12.51 -11.83 -6.68
CA GLU A 152 11.71 -10.69 -6.23
C GLU A 152 10.64 -11.14 -5.23
N LYS A 153 9.70 -10.26 -4.89
CA LYS A 153 8.54 -10.63 -4.06
C LYS A 153 7.60 -11.53 -4.86
N SER A 154 7.08 -12.56 -4.18
CA SER A 154 6.01 -13.40 -4.74
C SER A 154 4.75 -12.57 -5.00
N CYS A 155 3.84 -13.11 -5.82
CA CYS A 155 2.55 -12.51 -6.07
C CYS A 155 1.46 -13.26 -5.30
N ILE A 156 0.58 -12.56 -4.59
CA ILE A 156 -0.52 -13.13 -3.83
C ILE A 156 -1.80 -12.94 -4.64
N GLU A 157 -2.43 -14.05 -5.04
CA GLU A 157 -3.71 -14.04 -5.74
C GLU A 157 -4.85 -14.16 -4.74
N LEU A 158 -5.90 -13.38 -4.97
CA LEU A 158 -7.07 -13.28 -4.10
C LEU A 158 -8.27 -14.01 -4.69
N ASP A 159 -9.25 -14.34 -3.84
CA ASP A 159 -10.48 -15.04 -4.20
C ASP A 159 -11.31 -14.35 -5.30
N ASN A 160 -11.17 -13.04 -5.44
CA ASN A 160 -11.82 -12.25 -6.49
C ASN A 160 -10.98 -12.09 -7.77
N GLY A 161 -9.82 -12.75 -7.85
CA GLY A 161 -8.93 -12.75 -9.01
C GLY A 161 -7.94 -11.59 -9.07
N TYR A 162 -8.00 -10.62 -8.15
CA TYR A 162 -6.97 -9.59 -8.03
C TYR A 162 -5.67 -10.22 -7.55
N ILE A 163 -4.55 -9.63 -7.93
CA ILE A 163 -3.22 -10.10 -7.55
C ILE A 163 -2.41 -8.92 -7.00
N ILE A 164 -1.77 -9.12 -5.86
CA ILE A 164 -0.91 -8.11 -5.23
C ILE A 164 0.54 -8.59 -5.14
N THR A 165 1.47 -7.65 -5.20
CA THR A 165 2.90 -7.88 -4.92
C THR A 165 3.52 -6.55 -4.47
N GLU A 166 4.81 -6.53 -4.23
CA GLU A 166 5.54 -5.34 -3.79
C GLU A 166 6.76 -5.11 -4.68
N THR A 167 7.06 -3.84 -4.91
CA THR A 167 8.38 -3.41 -5.41
C THR A 167 9.08 -2.63 -4.32
N SER A 168 10.11 -3.22 -3.73
CA SER A 168 10.78 -2.63 -2.56
C SER A 168 11.69 -1.45 -2.90
N ALA A 169 12.12 -1.34 -4.16
CA ALA A 169 12.91 -0.20 -4.61
C ALA A 169 12.71 0.09 -6.10
N ALA A 170 12.69 1.38 -6.46
CA ALA A 170 12.66 1.82 -7.86
C ALA A 170 13.28 3.22 -8.00
N MET A 171 13.66 3.59 -9.22
CA MET A 171 14.14 4.94 -9.49
C MET A 171 13.10 5.98 -9.08
N ASN A 172 13.59 7.09 -8.49
CA ASN A 172 12.73 8.16 -8.05
C ASN A 172 11.82 8.67 -9.18
N GLY A 173 10.54 8.88 -8.85
CA GLY A 173 9.53 9.40 -9.78
C GLY A 173 8.90 8.37 -10.73
N THR A 174 9.25 7.09 -10.61
CA THR A 174 8.55 6.01 -11.35
C THR A 174 7.17 5.71 -10.79
N GLY A 175 6.95 5.98 -9.50
CA GLY A 175 5.70 5.65 -8.80
C GLY A 175 5.45 4.15 -8.68
N LEU A 176 6.49 3.32 -8.81
CA LEU A 176 6.38 1.86 -8.79
C LEU A 176 6.63 1.23 -7.41
N VAL A 177 7.24 2.00 -6.49
CA VAL A 177 7.59 1.53 -5.14
C VAL A 177 6.35 1.28 -4.30
N GLY A 178 6.36 0.21 -3.52
CA GLY A 178 5.27 -0.21 -2.64
C GLY A 178 4.34 -1.24 -3.30
N LEU A 179 3.06 -1.21 -2.91
CA LEU A 179 2.06 -2.20 -3.30
C LEU A 179 1.70 -2.07 -4.79
N ASN A 180 1.92 -3.13 -5.54
CA ASN A 180 1.50 -3.26 -6.93
C ASN A 180 0.26 -4.16 -7.01
N ILE A 181 -0.79 -3.69 -7.70
CA ILE A 181 -2.06 -4.39 -7.86
C ILE A 181 -2.33 -4.69 -9.34
N TYR A 182 -2.61 -5.94 -9.65
CA TYR A 182 -3.06 -6.41 -10.96
C TYR A 182 -4.52 -6.85 -10.87
N ASP A 183 -5.31 -6.47 -11.88
CA ASP A 183 -6.76 -6.74 -11.89
C ASP A 183 -7.08 -8.21 -12.12
N ASN A 184 -6.14 -8.95 -12.73
CA ASN A 184 -6.28 -10.37 -13.02
C ASN A 184 -4.94 -10.97 -13.45
N LEU A 185 -4.94 -12.31 -13.53
CA LEU A 185 -3.81 -13.10 -13.99
C LEU A 185 -3.33 -12.74 -15.40
N ALA A 186 -4.22 -12.35 -16.32
CA ALA A 186 -3.82 -11.99 -17.68
C ALA A 186 -2.95 -10.72 -17.70
N MET A 187 -3.25 -9.74 -16.84
CA MET A 187 -2.45 -8.53 -16.68
C MET A 187 -1.06 -8.85 -16.09
N LEU A 188 -1.00 -9.70 -15.05
CA LEU A 188 0.26 -10.15 -14.48
C LEU A 188 1.11 -10.88 -15.54
N LYS A 189 0.50 -11.80 -16.29
CA LYS A 189 1.17 -12.57 -17.35
C LYS A 189 1.76 -11.71 -18.45
N LYS A 190 1.09 -10.62 -18.81
CA LYS A 190 1.61 -9.64 -19.77
C LYS A 190 2.88 -8.95 -19.27
N ARG A 191 3.04 -8.78 -17.96
CA ARG A 191 4.17 -8.06 -17.35
C ARG A 191 5.32 -8.98 -16.95
N ARG A 192 5.06 -10.13 -16.33
CA ARG A 192 6.07 -11.06 -15.81
C ARG A 192 6.21 -12.37 -16.59
N GLY A 193 5.35 -12.60 -17.59
CA GLY A 193 5.33 -13.86 -18.34
C GLY A 193 4.42 -14.93 -17.73
N ASN A 194 4.47 -16.13 -18.30
CA ASN A 194 3.59 -17.25 -17.90
C ASN A 194 4.28 -18.27 -17.00
N ASP A 195 5.58 -18.11 -16.75
CA ASP A 195 6.40 -19.08 -16.05
C ASP A 195 6.35 -18.82 -14.54
N PHE A 196 5.28 -19.28 -13.91
CA PHE A 196 5.14 -19.24 -12.45
C PHE A 196 4.54 -20.53 -11.92
N LEU A 197 4.88 -20.83 -10.67
CA LEU A 197 4.34 -21.92 -9.88
C LEU A 197 3.31 -21.38 -8.90
N ARG A 198 2.18 -22.07 -8.81
CA ARG A 198 1.18 -21.88 -7.76
C ARG A 198 1.53 -22.75 -6.58
N VAL A 199 1.50 -22.21 -5.36
CA VAL A 199 1.72 -23.01 -4.15
C VAL A 199 0.68 -24.11 -4.02
N SER A 200 -0.58 -23.84 -4.39
CA SER A 200 -1.64 -24.86 -4.41
C SER A 200 -1.35 -26.02 -5.38
N SER A 201 -0.66 -25.74 -6.49
CA SER A 201 -0.27 -26.75 -7.48
C SER A 201 1.01 -27.50 -7.10
N ALA A 202 1.78 -26.96 -6.17
CA ALA A 202 3.03 -27.55 -5.67
C ALA A 202 2.77 -28.58 -4.54
N GLN A 203 1.56 -29.12 -4.44
CA GLN A 203 1.22 -30.14 -3.43
C GLN A 203 2.07 -31.41 -3.61
N LEU A 204 2.98 -31.58 -2.63
CA LEU A 204 3.47 -32.80 -1.97
C LEU A 204 4.14 -33.87 -2.86
#